data_AF-A0A6M3LLJ2-F1
#
_entry.id   AF-A0A6M3LLJ2-F1
#
_cell.length_a   1.000
_cell.length_b   1.000
_cell.length_c   1.000
_cell.angle_alpha   90.00
_cell.angle_beta   90.00
_cell.angle_gamma   90.00
#
_symmetry.space_group_name_H-M   'P 1'
#
loop_
_entity.id
_entity.type
_entity.pdbx_description
1 polymer ?
#
loop_
_entity_poly.entity_id
_entity_poly.type
_entity_poly.pdbx_seq_one_letter_code
_entity_poly.pdbx_strand_id
1 'polypeptide(L)'
;MKQVKKWVYYCDYCKTRRIAKWAMEQHERHCTMNPNRTCQMCSFTDGEGSVEGLPEMIEIIKTDVAKLGGDVELFGIDEQSQSLVLDKLKGITTCPACLLAAIRQSGFAGIFYDAFDFKKEKEALFREHNADTDQHFEY
;
A
#
# COMPACT_ATOMS: atom_id res chain seq x y z
N MET A 1 16.23 -37.04 11.51
CA MET A 1 15.47 -35.84 11.09
C MET A 1 13.99 -36.17 11.13
N LYS A 2 13.16 -35.39 11.83
CA LYS A 2 11.71 -35.67 11.97
C LYS A 2 10.92 -34.86 10.94
N GLN A 3 10.12 -35.54 10.12
CA GLN A 3 9.22 -34.91 9.15
C GLN A 3 7.80 -34.78 9.74
N VAL A 4 7.14 -33.64 9.52
CA VAL A 4 5.79 -33.36 10.02
C VAL A 4 4.96 -32.75 8.91
N LYS A 5 3.78 -33.32 8.66
CA LYS A 5 2.77 -32.73 7.75
C LYS A 5 1.99 -31.66 8.50
N LYS A 6 1.84 -30.48 7.90
CA LYS A 6 1.08 -29.36 8.47
C LYS A 6 0.19 -28.76 7.39
N TRP A 7 -0.96 -28.26 7.81
CA TRP A 7 -1.81 -27.43 6.96
C TRP A 7 -1.14 -26.07 6.77
N VAL A 8 -1.17 -25.59 5.53
CA VAL A 8 -0.68 -24.27 5.15
C VAL A 8 -1.80 -23.55 4.42
N TYR A 9 -2.15 -22.37 4.90
CA TYR A 9 -3.14 -21.49 4.30
C TYR A 9 -2.41 -20.50 3.41
N TYR A 10 -3.01 -20.17 2.27
CA TYR A 10 -2.49 -19.20 1.31
C TYR A 10 -3.49 -18.06 1.19
N CYS A 11 -2.98 -16.84 1.15
CA CYS A 11 -3.80 -15.65 0.91
C CYS A 11 -4.29 -15.67 -0.53
N ASP A 12 -5.58 -15.45 -0.75
CA ASP A 12 -6.16 -15.45 -2.10
C ASP A 12 -5.62 -14.31 -2.97
N TYR A 13 -5.15 -13.21 -2.36
CA TYR A 13 -4.74 -12.00 -3.07
C TYR A 13 -3.23 -11.94 -3.33
N CYS A 14 -2.39 -12.09 -2.30
CA CYS A 14 -0.93 -11.93 -2.43
C CYS A 14 -0.15 -13.25 -2.40
N LYS A 15 -0.84 -14.39 -2.25
CA LYS A 15 -0.26 -15.75 -2.19
C LYS A 15 0.75 -16.00 -1.07
N THR A 16 0.85 -15.08 -0.09
CA THR A 16 1.61 -15.30 1.15
C THR A 16 1.03 -16.48 1.93
N ARG A 17 1.90 -17.23 2.60
CA ARG A 17 1.51 -18.40 3.40
C ARG A 17 1.47 -18.12 4.90
N ARG A 18 0.53 -18.74 5.61
CA ARG A 18 0.46 -18.83 7.08
C ARG A 18 0.11 -20.25 7.50
N ILE A 19 0.53 -20.64 8.70
CA ILE A 19 0.27 -21.98 9.25
C ILE A 19 -1.02 -22.05 10.09
N ALA A 20 -1.57 -20.90 10.46
CA ALA A 20 -2.79 -20.80 11.27
C ALA A 20 -3.88 -20.07 10.50
N LYS A 21 -5.12 -20.57 10.57
CA LYS A 21 -6.27 -20.01 9.85
C LYS A 21 -6.57 -18.58 10.28
N TRP A 22 -6.66 -18.31 11.59
CA TRP A 22 -6.93 -16.98 12.12
C TRP A 22 -5.89 -15.94 11.66
N ALA A 23 -4.61 -16.34 11.57
CA ALA A 23 -3.54 -15.46 11.11
C ALA A 23 -3.66 -15.16 9.60
N MET A 24 -4.25 -16.07 8.83
CA MET A 24 -4.57 -15.82 7.43
C MET A 24 -5.78 -14.89 7.29
N GLU A 25 -6.85 -15.12 8.07
CA GLU A 25 -8.03 -14.24 8.07
C GLU A 25 -7.66 -12.79 8.41
N GLN A 26 -6.78 -12.56 9.39
CA GLN A 26 -6.27 -11.22 9.69
C GLN A 26 -5.39 -10.66 8.57
N HIS A 27 -4.56 -11.50 7.95
CA HIS A 27 -3.73 -11.07 6.83
C HIS A 27 -4.59 -10.61 5.65
N GLU A 28 -5.62 -11.36 5.28
CA GLU A 28 -6.49 -11.03 4.15
C GLU A 28 -7.23 -9.71 4.38
N ARG A 29 -7.71 -9.47 5.61
CA ARG A 29 -8.36 -8.20 5.98
C ARG A 29 -7.48 -6.98 5.73
N HIS A 30 -6.17 -7.08 5.93
CA HIS A 30 -5.24 -5.95 5.81
C HIS A 30 -4.35 -6.02 4.58
N CYS A 31 -4.54 -7.04 3.73
CA CYS A 31 -3.69 -7.30 2.58
C CYS A 31 -3.74 -6.12 1.62
N THR A 32 -2.59 -5.58 1.22
CA THR A 32 -2.53 -4.49 0.24
C THR A 32 -3.03 -4.89 -1.15
N MET A 33 -3.12 -6.20 -1.45
CA MET A 33 -3.70 -6.74 -2.67
C MET A 33 -5.21 -7.05 -2.56
N ASN A 34 -5.79 -6.96 -1.36
CA ASN A 34 -7.23 -7.17 -1.19
C ASN A 34 -7.97 -5.87 -1.53
N PRO A 35 -8.91 -5.87 -2.51
CA PRO A 35 -9.72 -4.69 -2.83
C PRO A 35 -10.57 -4.20 -1.65
N ASN A 36 -11.03 -5.14 -0.81
CA ASN A 36 -11.84 -4.87 0.38
C ASN A 36 -10.98 -4.80 1.66
N ARG A 37 -9.73 -4.36 1.54
CA ARG A 37 -8.83 -4.24 2.69
C ARG A 37 -9.31 -3.16 3.66
N THR A 38 -9.05 -3.35 4.95
CA THR A 38 -9.08 -2.28 5.95
C THR A 38 -7.67 -1.80 6.23
N CYS A 39 -7.45 -0.48 6.17
CA CYS A 39 -6.11 0.08 6.35
C CYS A 39 -5.81 0.32 7.82
N GLN A 40 -4.91 -0.48 8.41
CA GLN A 40 -4.48 -0.29 9.80
C GLN A 40 -3.79 1.04 10.06
N MET A 41 -3.17 1.67 9.04
CA MET A 41 -2.58 3.00 9.20
C MET A 41 -3.66 4.09 9.25
N CYS A 42 -4.69 4.02 8.41
CA CYS A 42 -5.84 4.93 8.51
C CYS A 42 -6.64 4.68 9.80
N SER A 43 -6.70 3.43 10.31
CA SER A 43 -7.30 3.16 11.62
C SER A 43 -6.50 3.81 12.76
N PHE A 44 -5.20 4.00 12.56
CA PHE A 44 -4.34 4.65 13.54
C PHE A 44 -4.46 6.17 13.49
N THR A 45 -4.56 6.78 12.30
CA THR A 45 -4.68 8.23 12.15
C THR A 45 -6.11 8.75 12.35
N ASP A 46 -7.09 8.09 11.75
CA ASP A 46 -8.46 8.61 11.60
C ASP A 46 -9.48 7.77 12.37
N GLY A 47 -9.05 6.69 13.04
CA GLY A 47 -9.90 5.80 13.84
C GLY A 47 -10.79 4.82 13.05
N GLU A 48 -11.13 5.13 11.80
CA GLU A 48 -12.10 4.34 11.01
C GLU A 48 -11.46 3.34 10.03
N GLY A 49 -10.21 3.55 9.61
CA GLY A 49 -9.51 2.62 8.70
C GLY A 49 -10.08 2.57 7.28
N SER A 50 -10.85 3.59 6.90
CA SER A 50 -11.45 3.74 5.58
C SER A 50 -10.37 3.89 4.50
N VAL A 51 -10.66 3.36 3.31
CA VAL A 51 -9.79 3.37 2.12
C VAL A 51 -10.43 4.17 1.00
N GLU A 52 -11.02 5.30 1.36
CA GLU A 52 -11.66 6.22 0.42
C GLU A 52 -10.62 6.71 -0.61
N GLY A 53 -10.97 6.66 -1.89
CA GLY A 53 -10.08 7.04 -2.98
C GLY A 53 -9.16 5.93 -3.52
N LEU A 54 -9.16 4.71 -2.95
CA LEU A 54 -8.34 3.61 -3.50
C LEU A 54 -8.64 3.28 -4.97
N PRO A 55 -9.92 3.17 -5.41
CA PRO A 55 -10.24 2.93 -6.81
C PRO A 55 -9.78 4.06 -7.74
N GLU A 56 -9.92 5.31 -7.30
CA GLU A 56 -9.52 6.49 -8.06
C GLU A 56 -8.00 6.52 -8.29
N MET A 57 -7.22 6.25 -7.23
CA MET A 57 -5.77 6.12 -7.33
C MET A 57 -5.33 5.03 -8.32
N ILE A 58 -6.01 3.88 -8.31
CA ILE A 58 -5.70 2.78 -9.24
C ILE A 58 -5.95 3.22 -10.69
N GLU A 59 -7.04 3.93 -10.96
CA GLU A 59 -7.37 4.43 -12.30
C GLU A 59 -6.39 5.52 -12.77
N ILE A 60 -5.96 6.41 -11.88
CA ILE A 60 -4.91 7.40 -12.18
C ILE A 60 -3.63 6.69 -12.60
N ILE A 61 -3.17 5.69 -11.84
CA ILE A 61 -1.94 4.96 -12.17
C ILE A 61 -2.08 4.27 -13.52
N LYS A 62 -3.18 3.55 -13.77
CA LYS A 62 -3.39 2.88 -15.07
C LYS A 62 -3.40 3.86 -16.23
N THR A 63 -4.09 5.00 -16.07
CA THR A 63 -4.24 6.00 -17.13
C THR A 63 -2.93 6.73 -17.42
N ASP A 64 -2.22 7.15 -16.38
CA ASP A 64 -0.99 7.92 -16.55
C ASP A 64 0.15 7.02 -17.03
N VAL A 65 0.27 5.80 -16.52
CA VAL A 65 1.25 4.82 -17.02
C VAL A 65 0.97 4.44 -18.48
N ALA A 66 -0.29 4.26 -18.87
CA ALA A 66 -0.66 4.00 -20.26
C ALA A 66 -0.35 5.17 -21.20
N LYS A 67 -0.54 6.42 -20.75
CA LYS A 67 -0.23 7.64 -21.53
C LYS A 67 1.27 7.87 -21.71
N LEU A 68 2.09 7.42 -20.76
CA LEU A 68 3.53 7.61 -20.78
C LEU A 68 4.28 6.59 -21.68
N GLY A 69 3.57 5.75 -22.42
CA GLY A 69 4.14 4.95 -23.51
C GLY A 69 4.89 3.68 -23.09
N GLY A 70 4.57 3.11 -21.93
CA GLY A 70 5.16 1.86 -21.50
C GLY A 70 4.47 0.66 -22.15
N ASP A 71 4.97 0.19 -23.29
CA ASP A 71 4.89 -1.25 -23.58
C ASP A 71 5.54 -1.98 -22.40
N VAL A 72 4.72 -2.81 -21.76
CA VAL A 72 4.84 -3.34 -20.39
C VAL A 72 6.07 -4.23 -20.13
N GLU A 73 7.03 -4.32 -21.05
CA GLU A 73 8.12 -5.29 -20.96
C GLU A 73 9.56 -4.76 -21.03
N LEU A 74 9.84 -3.48 -21.35
CA LEU A 74 11.25 -3.11 -21.59
C LEU A 74 11.73 -1.69 -21.25
N PHE A 75 10.86 -0.70 -21.12
CA PHE A 75 11.28 0.67 -20.83
C PHE A 75 10.55 1.20 -19.60
N GLY A 76 11.28 1.23 -18.47
CA GLY A 76 10.81 1.88 -17.26
C GLY A 76 10.42 3.33 -17.53
N ILE A 77 9.40 3.79 -16.85
CA ILE A 77 9.04 5.22 -16.80
C ILE A 77 10.22 5.98 -16.18
N ASP A 78 10.57 7.15 -16.71
CA ASP A 78 11.63 7.98 -16.12
C ASP A 78 11.26 8.46 -14.70
N GLU A 79 12.27 8.77 -13.90
CA GLU A 79 12.10 9.15 -12.49
C GLU A 79 11.15 10.36 -12.29
N GLN A 80 11.14 11.33 -13.21
CA GLN A 80 10.29 12.52 -13.10
C GLN A 80 8.82 12.19 -13.36
N SER A 81 8.57 11.32 -14.32
CA SER A 81 7.22 10.82 -14.60
C SER A 81 6.69 9.98 -13.43
N GLN A 82 7.55 9.18 -12.78
CA GLN A 82 7.17 8.46 -11.56
C GLN A 82 6.84 9.41 -10.40
N SER A 83 7.66 10.44 -10.17
CA SER A 83 7.39 11.42 -9.12
C SER A 83 6.09 12.18 -9.36
N LEU A 84 5.79 12.55 -10.61
CA LEU A 84 4.56 13.26 -10.96
C LEU A 84 3.30 12.43 -10.69
N VAL A 85 3.35 11.12 -10.94
CA VAL A 85 2.25 10.22 -10.56
C VAL A 85 2.14 10.13 -9.04
N LEU A 86 3.26 9.96 -8.32
CA LEU A 86 3.25 9.90 -6.86
C LEU A 86 2.71 11.18 -6.22
N ASP A 87 3.03 12.36 -6.75
CA ASP A 87 2.54 13.64 -6.26
C ASP A 87 1.02 13.78 -6.45
N LYS A 88 0.49 13.33 -7.59
CA LYS A 88 -0.97 13.26 -7.81
C LYS A 88 -1.66 12.33 -6.80
N LEU A 89 -1.06 11.17 -6.53
CA LEU A 89 -1.60 10.22 -5.55
C LEU A 89 -1.57 10.79 -4.12
N LYS A 90 -0.49 11.49 -3.76
CA LYS A 90 -0.36 12.20 -2.48
C LYS A 90 -1.41 13.31 -2.31
N GLY A 91 -1.90 13.88 -3.42
CA GLY A 91 -3.03 14.81 -3.41
C GLY A 91 -4.38 14.18 -3.00
N ILE A 92 -4.51 12.85 -3.07
CA ILE A 92 -5.72 12.11 -2.67
C ILE A 92 -5.57 11.59 -1.24
N THR A 93 -4.43 10.96 -0.92
CA THR A 93 -4.17 10.43 0.42
C THR A 93 -2.71 10.55 0.78
N THR A 94 -2.45 10.89 2.05
CA THR A 94 -1.12 10.89 2.64
C THR A 94 -0.75 9.54 3.25
N CYS A 95 -1.68 8.58 3.30
CA CYS A 95 -1.43 7.29 3.95
C CYS A 95 -0.50 6.39 3.12
N PRO A 96 0.71 6.05 3.61
CA PRO A 96 1.68 5.27 2.86
C PRO A 96 1.18 3.86 2.52
N ALA A 97 0.36 3.27 3.38
CA ALA A 97 -0.21 1.95 3.14
C ALA A 97 -1.30 1.95 2.07
N CYS A 98 -2.04 3.05 1.90
CA CYS A 98 -3.03 3.21 0.84
C CYS A 98 -2.36 3.47 -0.51
N LEU A 99 -1.32 4.31 -0.54
CA LEU A 99 -0.48 4.51 -1.72
C LEU A 99 0.14 3.19 -2.19
N LEU A 100 0.73 2.42 -1.26
CA LEU A 100 1.30 1.11 -1.59
C LEU A 100 0.25 0.12 -2.10
N ALA A 101 -0.98 0.16 -1.55
CA ALA A 101 -2.06 -0.68 -2.02
C ALA A 101 -2.48 -0.31 -3.45
N ALA A 102 -2.59 0.98 -3.77
CA ALA A 102 -2.91 1.45 -5.12
C ALA A 102 -1.85 1.00 -6.14
N ILE A 103 -0.56 1.19 -5.83
CA ILE A 103 0.57 0.77 -6.68
C ILE A 103 0.58 -0.74 -6.92
N ARG A 104 0.26 -1.53 -5.88
CA ARG A 104 0.24 -2.99 -6.00
C ARG A 104 -0.98 -3.50 -6.79
N GLN A 105 -2.15 -2.92 -6.56
CA GLN A 105 -3.39 -3.32 -7.23
C GLN A 105 -3.46 -2.83 -8.68
N SER A 106 -2.73 -1.77 -9.04
CA SER A 106 -2.66 -1.30 -10.43
C SER A 106 -1.91 -2.26 -11.36
N GLY A 107 -1.09 -3.17 -10.81
CA GLY A 107 -0.27 -4.10 -11.57
C GLY A 107 1.10 -3.54 -11.97
N PHE A 108 1.39 -2.27 -11.67
CA PHE A 108 2.61 -1.58 -12.06
C PHE A 108 3.66 -1.47 -10.94
N ALA A 109 3.57 -2.31 -9.92
CA ALA A 109 4.46 -2.25 -8.75
C ALA A 109 5.96 -2.34 -9.08
N GLY A 110 6.33 -3.02 -10.18
CA GLY A 110 7.72 -3.09 -10.63
C GLY A 110 8.28 -1.77 -11.13
N ILE A 111 7.43 -0.84 -11.57
CA ILE A 111 7.85 0.48 -12.08
C ILE A 111 8.18 1.43 -10.92
N PHE A 112 7.40 1.36 -9.84
CA PHE A 112 7.47 2.33 -8.72
C PHE A 112 8.36 1.87 -7.56
N TYR A 113 9.08 0.75 -7.69
CA TYR A 113 9.83 0.16 -6.58
C TYR A 113 10.94 1.07 -6.04
N ASP A 114 11.62 1.80 -6.93
CA ASP A 114 12.71 2.70 -6.56
C ASP A 114 12.23 4.11 -6.16
N ALA A 115 11.10 4.57 -6.72
CA ALA A 115 10.56 5.90 -6.44
C ALA A 115 9.73 5.97 -5.14
N PHE A 116 9.20 4.86 -4.63
CA PHE A 116 8.37 4.85 -3.41
C PHE A 116 8.98 4.01 -2.28
N ASP A 117 9.61 4.69 -1.32
CA ASP A 117 10.10 4.07 -0.08
C ASP A 117 9.02 4.08 1.02
N PHE A 118 8.32 2.95 1.14
CA PHE A 118 7.29 2.76 2.17
C PHE A 118 7.81 2.98 3.60
N LYS A 119 9.07 2.61 3.89
CA LYS A 119 9.61 2.73 5.24
C LYS A 119 9.77 4.21 5.61
N LYS A 120 10.35 4.99 4.69
CA LYS A 120 10.56 6.42 4.87
C LYS A 120 9.24 7.18 5.04
N GLU A 121 8.26 6.91 4.17
CA GLU A 121 6.95 7.56 4.19
C GLU A 121 6.16 7.20 5.47
N LYS A 122 6.23 5.93 5.91
CA LYS A 122 5.62 5.50 7.19
C LYS A 122 6.23 6.20 8.39
N GLU A 123 7.55 6.31 8.44
CA GLU A 123 8.26 6.97 9.55
C GLU A 123 7.95 8.48 9.58
N ALA A 124 7.77 9.13 8.43
CA ALA A 124 7.33 10.51 8.35
C ALA A 124 5.92 10.70 8.93
N LEU A 125 4.95 9.90 8.49
CA LEU A 125 3.57 9.97 8.98
C LEU A 125 3.49 9.76 10.51
N PHE A 126 4.21 8.76 11.05
CA PHE A 126 4.21 8.54 12.50
C PHE A 126 4.90 9.66 13.27
N ARG A 127 5.93 10.29 12.69
CA ARG A 127 6.58 11.44 13.31
C ARG A 127 5.62 12.63 13.41
N GLU A 128 4.88 12.91 12.34
CA GLU A 128 3.87 13.98 12.30
C GLU A 128 2.75 13.71 13.32
N HIS A 129 2.17 12.51 13.29
CA HIS A 129 1.10 12.14 14.23
C HIS A 129 1.53 12.20 15.71
N ASN A 130 2.76 11.76 16.02
CA ASN A 130 3.28 11.84 17.38
C ASN A 130 3.53 13.29 17.82
N ALA A 131 3.99 14.16 16.91
CA ALA A 131 4.19 15.58 17.20
C ALA A 131 2.87 16.30 17.49
N ASP A 132 1.79 15.98 16.77
CA ASP A 132 0.46 16.52 17.02
C ASP A 132 -0.14 16.01 18.34
N THR A 133 0.14 14.75 18.70
CA THR A 133 -0.37 14.15 19.93
C THR A 133 0.31 14.73 21.17
N ASP A 134 1.63 14.98 21.13
CA ASP A 134 2.36 15.57 22.25
C ASP A 134 1.91 17.00 22.58
N GLN A 135 1.47 17.79 21.58
CA GLN A 135 0.92 19.13 21.82
C GLN A 135 -0.42 19.12 22.58
N HIS A 136 -1.13 17.99 22.60
CA HIS A 136 -2.44 17.88 23.24
C HIS A 136 -2.39 17.53 24.74
N PHE A 137 -1.20 17.23 25.28
CA PHE A 137 -1.00 16.83 26.69
C PHE A 137 -0.40 17.91 27.59
N GLU A 138 -0.19 19.14 27.08
CA GLU A 138 0.18 20.29 27.92
C GLU A 138 -1.09 21.01 28.45
N TYR A 139 -1.76 20.44 29.45
CA TYR A 139 -2.74 21.14 30.29
C TYR A 139 -2.72 20.64 31.75
#